data_AF-A0A2D8EI93-F1
#
_entry.id   AF-A0A2D8EI93-F1
#
_cell.length_a   1.000
_cell.length_b   1.000
_cell.length_c   1.000
_cell.angle_alpha   90.00
_cell.angle_beta   90.00
_cell.angle_gamma   90.00
#
_symmetry.space_group_name_H-M   'P 1'
#
loop_
_entity.id
_entity.type
_entity.pdbx_description
1 polymer ?
#
loop_
_entity_poly.entity_id
_entity_poly.type
_entity_poly.pdbx_seq_one_letter_code
_entity_poly.pdbx_strand_id
1 'polypeptide(L)'
;MAIVETINEHQFIDAFRKWDTYKNHFSYEGLKALYEHLWEVSECMDNKQIELDVVAICCDYTEYANWQEFVDDYGDTYDQVLGGDKLCLDYYTSVILPDCWQGKKDDERELPFIISRF
;
A
#
# COMPACT_ATOMS: atom_id res chain seq x y z
N MET A 1 -7.03 -21.36 -18.41
CA MET A 1 -7.21 -21.99 -17.09
C MET A 1 -5.93 -21.74 -16.32
N ALA A 2 -6.00 -21.08 -15.17
CA ALA A 2 -4.84 -20.79 -14.33
C ALA A 2 -4.80 -21.77 -13.14
N ILE A 3 -3.61 -22.02 -12.61
CA ILE A 3 -3.44 -22.76 -11.34
C ILE A 3 -3.42 -21.70 -10.24
N VAL A 4 -4.30 -21.82 -9.24
CA VAL A 4 -4.47 -20.83 -8.17
C VAL A 4 -4.27 -21.47 -6.79
N GLU A 5 -3.70 -20.70 -5.87
CA GLU A 5 -3.54 -21.06 -4.46
C GLU A 5 -4.14 -19.93 -3.62
N THR A 6 -5.03 -20.26 -2.68
CA THR A 6 -5.52 -19.29 -1.70
C THR A 6 -4.52 -19.21 -0.56
N ILE A 7 -4.07 -17.99 -0.28
CA ILE A 7 -3.13 -17.70 0.79
C ILE A 7 -3.81 -16.88 1.88
N ASN A 8 -3.31 -16.98 3.11
CA ASN A 8 -3.68 -16.08 4.20
C ASN A 8 -2.64 -14.96 4.41
N GLU A 9 -2.95 -14.02 5.32
CA GLU A 9 -2.06 -12.91 5.69
C GLU A 9 -0.62 -13.37 6.02
N HIS A 10 -0.45 -14.42 6.81
CA HIS A 10 0.88 -14.90 7.18
C HIS A 10 1.67 -15.39 5.96
N GLN A 11 1.03 -16.13 5.06
CA GLN A 11 1.65 -16.61 3.83
C GLN A 11 1.99 -15.44 2.87
N PHE A 12 1.14 -14.41 2.83
CA PHE A 12 1.42 -13.17 2.10
C PHE A 12 2.68 -12.49 2.63
N ILE A 13 2.77 -12.27 3.95
CA ILE A 13 3.94 -11.66 4.59
C ILE A 13 5.20 -12.50 4.34
N ASP A 14 5.11 -13.82 4.50
CA ASP A 14 6.20 -14.75 4.25
C ASP A 14 6.67 -14.71 2.79
N ALA A 15 5.77 -14.47 1.84
CA ALA A 15 6.14 -14.33 0.43
C ALA A 15 7.12 -13.17 0.25
N PHE A 16 6.88 -12.00 0.83
CA PHE A 16 7.83 -10.87 0.79
C PHE A 16 9.13 -11.19 1.52
N ARG A 17 9.06 -11.79 2.71
CA ARG A 17 10.26 -12.05 3.54
C ARG A 17 11.21 -13.08 2.94
N LYS A 18 10.74 -13.93 2.03
CA LYS A 18 11.58 -14.89 1.28
C LYS A 18 12.43 -14.24 0.20
N TRP A 19 12.10 -13.03 -0.27
CA TRP A 19 12.89 -12.34 -1.29
C TRP A 19 14.12 -11.67 -0.70
N ASP A 20 15.26 -11.74 -1.40
CA ASP A 20 16.46 -11.03 -0.95
C ASP A 20 16.31 -9.50 -1.06
N THR A 21 15.71 -9.03 -2.15
CA THR A 21 15.58 -7.60 -2.47
C THR A 21 14.38 -6.95 -1.78
N TYR A 22 13.22 -7.61 -1.77
CA TYR A 22 11.94 -7.01 -1.36
C TYR A 22 11.55 -7.27 0.09
N LYS A 23 12.31 -8.10 0.83
CA LYS A 23 12.01 -8.45 2.22
C LYS A 23 11.85 -7.26 3.16
N ASN A 24 12.46 -6.11 2.86
CA ASN A 24 12.41 -4.92 3.71
C ASN A 24 11.71 -3.74 3.01
N HIS A 25 11.02 -3.99 1.89
CA HIS A 25 10.34 -2.95 1.14
C HIS A 25 9.12 -2.40 1.88
N PHE A 26 8.51 -3.23 2.72
CA PHE A 26 7.38 -2.89 3.56
C PHE A 26 7.65 -3.31 5.03
N SER A 27 7.16 -2.52 5.96
CA SER A 27 7.07 -2.84 7.37
C SER A 27 6.10 -4.01 7.59
N TYR A 28 6.18 -4.63 8.76
CA TYR A 28 5.29 -5.75 9.07
C TYR A 28 3.82 -5.30 9.15
N GLU A 29 3.57 -4.14 9.75
CA GLU A 29 2.22 -3.56 9.84
C GLU A 29 1.74 -3.03 8.48
N GLY A 30 2.65 -2.51 7.65
CA GLY A 30 2.35 -2.13 6.27
C GLY A 30 1.89 -3.31 5.42
N LEU A 31 2.57 -4.46 5.52
CA LEU A 31 2.17 -5.68 4.79
C LEU A 31 0.79 -6.19 5.19
N LYS A 32 0.40 -6.06 6.47
CA LYS A 32 -0.96 -6.41 6.92
C LYS A 32 -2.00 -5.49 6.32
N ALA A 33 -1.75 -4.18 6.39
CA ALA A 33 -2.63 -3.17 5.82
C ALA A 33 -2.83 -3.38 4.32
N LEU A 34 -1.74 -3.69 3.62
CA LEU A 34 -1.75 -3.98 2.20
C LEU A 34 -2.51 -5.26 1.87
N TYR A 35 -2.35 -6.32 2.67
CA TYR A 35 -3.12 -7.55 2.51
C TYR A 35 -4.63 -7.31 2.65
N GLU A 36 -5.05 -6.59 3.70
CA GLU A 36 -6.47 -6.26 3.92
C GLU A 36 -7.02 -5.41 2.77
N HIS A 37 -6.28 -4.40 2.33
CA HIS A 37 -6.65 -3.57 1.18
C HIS A 37 -6.83 -4.41 -0.10
N LEU A 38 -5.86 -5.27 -0.42
CA LEU A 38 -5.94 -6.15 -1.60
C LEU A 38 -7.10 -7.14 -1.47
N TRP A 39 -7.38 -7.65 -0.26
CA TRP A 39 -8.54 -8.50 -0.01
C TRP A 39 -9.86 -7.76 -0.30
N GLU A 40 -10.04 -6.55 0.22
CA GLU A 40 -11.22 -5.71 -0.05
C GLU A 40 -11.38 -5.39 -1.54
N VAL A 41 -10.29 -5.03 -2.22
CA VAL A 41 -10.28 -4.79 -3.66
C VAL A 41 -10.69 -6.05 -4.41
N SER A 42 -10.13 -7.21 -4.02
CA SER A 42 -10.46 -8.49 -4.67
C SER A 42 -11.94 -8.82 -4.54
N GLU A 43 -12.58 -8.58 -3.40
CA GLU A 43 -14.01 -8.84 -3.20
C GLU A 43 -14.91 -8.00 -4.10
N CYS A 44 -14.40 -6.86 -4.59
CA CYS A 44 -15.08 -5.98 -5.52
C CYS A 44 -14.85 -6.34 -7.00
N MET A 45 -13.92 -7.24 -7.31
CA MET A 45 -13.61 -7.71 -8.67
C MET A 45 -14.51 -8.88 -9.10
N ASP A 46 -14.86 -8.95 -10.38
CA ASP A 46 -15.70 -10.04 -10.93
C ASP A 46 -15.11 -11.45 -10.70
N ASN A 47 -13.77 -11.55 -10.73
CA ASN A 47 -13.04 -12.82 -10.55
C ASN A 47 -12.68 -13.12 -9.09
N LYS A 48 -12.87 -12.16 -8.17
CA LYS A 48 -12.49 -12.26 -6.75
C LYS A 48 -11.07 -12.72 -6.48
N GLN A 49 -10.13 -12.36 -7.36
CA GLN A 49 -8.77 -12.86 -7.34
C GLN A 49 -7.79 -11.76 -7.72
N ILE A 50 -6.74 -11.61 -6.90
CA ILE A 50 -5.56 -10.81 -7.18
C ILE A 50 -4.35 -11.74 -7.25
N GLU A 51 -3.47 -11.50 -8.21
CA GLU A 51 -2.23 -12.24 -8.37
C GLU A 51 -1.20 -11.78 -7.33
N LEU A 52 -0.60 -12.72 -6.60
CA LEU A 52 0.52 -12.42 -5.71
C LEU A 52 1.81 -12.30 -6.53
N ASP A 53 2.05 -11.11 -7.08
CA ASP A 53 3.33 -10.73 -7.67
C ASP A 53 4.01 -9.70 -6.76
N VAL A 54 5.00 -10.16 -5.98
CA VAL A 54 5.76 -9.31 -5.05
C VAL A 54 6.45 -8.16 -5.78
N VAL A 55 6.93 -8.37 -7.01
CA VAL A 55 7.63 -7.34 -7.78
C VAL A 55 6.63 -6.28 -8.22
N ALA A 56 5.51 -6.69 -8.81
CA ALA A 56 4.47 -5.76 -9.24
C ALA A 56 3.92 -4.96 -8.05
N ILE A 57 3.63 -5.62 -6.93
CA ILE A 57 3.15 -4.94 -5.72
C ILE A 57 4.17 -3.92 -5.19
N CYS A 58 5.47 -4.22 -5.20
CA CYS A 58 6.50 -3.25 -4.82
C CYS A 58 6.68 -2.11 -5.84
N CYS A 59 6.25 -2.30 -7.10
CA CYS A 59 6.24 -1.22 -8.09
C CYS A 59 4.99 -0.32 -7.90
N ASP A 60 3.85 -0.95 -7.62
CA ASP A 60 2.55 -0.29 -7.56
C ASP A 60 2.28 0.34 -6.19
N TYR A 61 2.94 -0.10 -5.13
CA TYR A 61 2.74 0.41 -3.78
C TYR A 61 4.05 0.84 -3.13
N THR A 62 4.02 1.92 -2.36
CA THR A 62 5.18 2.41 -1.61
C THR A 62 4.75 2.85 -0.23
N GLU A 63 5.45 2.35 0.78
CA GLU A 63 5.30 2.79 2.17
C GLU A 63 6.25 3.95 2.45
N TYR A 64 5.71 5.03 3.00
CA TYR A 64 6.49 6.14 3.56
C TYR A 64 6.41 6.06 5.07
N ALA A 65 7.51 6.32 5.76
CA ALA A 65 7.56 6.31 7.21
C ALA A 65 6.77 7.47 7.82
N ASN A 66 6.65 8.58 7.09
CA ASN A 66 5.99 9.80 7.53
C ASN A 66 5.73 10.74 6.34
N TRP A 67 5.02 11.83 6.61
CA TRP A 67 4.69 12.86 5.63
C TRP A 67 5.93 13.55 5.03
N GLN A 68 6.98 13.75 5.83
CA GLN A 68 8.18 14.43 5.37
C GLN A 68 8.91 13.61 4.30
N GLU A 69 9.03 12.30 4.47
CA GLU A 69 9.63 11.41 3.47
C GLU A 69 8.88 11.46 2.14
N PHE A 70 7.55 11.50 2.18
CA PHE A 70 6.73 11.66 0.99
C PHE A 70 6.96 13.01 0.29
N VAL A 71 7.00 14.11 1.05
CA VAL A 71 7.29 15.43 0.49
C VAL A 71 8.71 15.51 -0.08
N ASP A 72 9.68 14.84 0.54
CA ASP A 72 11.06 14.80 0.05
C ASP A 72 11.16 14.05 -1.30
N ASP A 73 10.38 12.98 -1.49
CA ASP A 73 10.34 12.20 -2.74
C ASP A 73 9.64 12.93 -3.89
N TYR A 74 8.54 13.65 -3.62
CA TYR A 74 7.75 14.34 -4.65
C TYR A 74 8.05 15.84 -4.78
N GLY A 75 8.82 16.42 -3.86
CA GLY A 75 9.16 17.84 -3.82
C GLY A 75 7.93 18.74 -3.93
N ASP A 76 8.05 19.85 -4.66
CA ASP A 76 6.97 20.83 -4.87
C ASP A 76 5.75 20.29 -5.65
N THR A 77 5.76 19.02 -6.07
CA THR A 77 4.65 18.38 -6.80
C THR A 77 3.87 17.38 -5.95
N TYR A 78 4.15 17.31 -4.64
CA TYR A 78 3.45 16.42 -3.71
C TYR A 78 1.94 16.68 -3.67
N ASP A 79 1.53 17.93 -3.87
CA ASP A 79 0.15 18.38 -3.91
C ASP A 79 -0.60 17.76 -5.09
N GLN A 80 0.05 17.59 -6.24
CA GLN A 80 -0.54 16.95 -7.42
C GLN A 80 -0.80 15.46 -7.20
N VAL A 81 0.00 14.79 -6.36
CA VAL A 81 -0.14 13.36 -6.05
C VAL A 81 -1.32 13.09 -5.12
N LEU A 82 -1.66 14.05 -4.25
CA LEU A 82 -2.79 13.97 -3.31
C LEU A 82 -4.02 14.76 -3.71
N GLY A 83 -4.11 15.23 -4.96
CA GLY A 83 -5.32 15.92 -5.44
C GLY A 83 -5.45 17.36 -4.94
N GLY A 84 -4.35 18.13 -4.99
CA GLY A 84 -4.32 19.56 -4.72
C GLY A 84 -5.30 20.34 -5.62
N ASP A 85 -6.22 21.04 -4.96
CA ASP A 85 -7.17 22.04 -5.46
C ASP A 85 -8.16 21.59 -6.57
N LYS A 86 -9.27 20.99 -6.12
CA LYS A 86 -10.66 21.14 -6.59
C LYS A 86 -11.04 20.91 -8.06
N LEU A 87 -10.15 20.52 -8.97
CA LEU A 87 -10.54 20.16 -10.33
C LEU A 87 -9.53 19.29 -11.09
N CYS A 88 -8.91 18.29 -10.47
CA CYS A 88 -8.10 17.32 -11.22
C CYS A 88 -7.99 15.94 -10.52
N LEU A 89 -8.91 15.05 -10.90
CA LEU A 89 -8.81 13.58 -10.82
C LEU A 89 -8.46 12.97 -9.45
N ASP A 90 -9.27 13.29 -8.45
CA ASP A 90 -9.54 12.37 -7.34
C ASP A 90 -10.14 11.08 -7.92
N TYR A 91 -9.33 10.03 -8.17
CA TYR A 91 -9.87 8.67 -8.36
C TYR A 91 -8.88 7.50 -8.15
N TYR A 92 -7.58 7.73 -7.94
CA TYR A 92 -6.61 6.64 -8.15
C TYR A 92 -5.50 6.51 -7.10
N THR A 93 -5.22 7.52 -6.26
CA THR A 93 -4.30 7.34 -5.13
C THR A 93 -5.07 6.81 -3.93
N SER A 94 -4.92 5.52 -3.63
CA SER A 94 -5.43 4.95 -2.37
C SER A 94 -4.36 5.11 -1.29
N VAL A 95 -4.72 5.76 -0.18
CA VAL A 95 -3.90 5.84 1.03
C VAL A 95 -4.32 4.71 1.96
N ILE A 96 -3.42 3.78 2.22
CA ILE A 96 -3.66 2.63 3.08
C ILE A 96 -2.97 2.90 4.42
N LEU A 97 -3.76 2.84 5.51
CA LEU A 97 -3.29 3.07 6.87
C LEU A 97 -3.24 1.74 7.63
N PRO A 98 -2.10 1.38 8.24
CA PRO A 98 -2.03 0.19 9.10
C PRO A 98 -3.03 0.19 10.26
N ASP A 99 -3.44 -0.98 10.75
CA ASP A 99 -4.46 -1.08 11.80
C ASP A 99 -4.01 -0.59 13.19
N CYS A 100 -2.70 -0.50 13.44
CA CYS A 100 -2.14 0.05 14.68
C CYS A 100 -2.48 1.55 14.92
N TRP A 101 -3.28 2.12 14.02
CA TRP A 101 -3.73 3.50 13.93
C TRP A 101 -5.10 3.75 14.56
N GLN A 102 -5.97 2.74 14.67
CA GLN A 102 -7.36 2.96 15.10
C GLN A 102 -7.42 3.52 16.54
N GLY A 103 -7.62 4.84 16.66
CA GLY A 103 -7.78 5.54 17.93
C GLY A 103 -6.58 6.34 18.44
N LYS A 104 -5.49 6.50 17.66
CA LYS A 104 -4.39 7.40 18.05
C LYS A 104 -4.68 8.85 17.65
N LYS A 105 -4.57 9.77 18.60
CA LYS A 105 -4.63 11.23 18.39
C LYS A 105 -3.21 11.77 18.45
N ASP A 106 -2.41 11.61 17.41
CA ASP A 106 -1.08 12.23 17.38
C ASP A 106 -0.76 12.62 15.94
N ASP A 107 -0.11 13.78 15.77
CA ASP A 107 0.25 14.47 14.53
C ASP A 107 0.33 13.53 13.31
N GLU A 108 -0.67 13.60 12.40
CA GLU A 108 -0.80 12.74 11.20
C GLU A 108 0.45 12.76 10.30
N ARG A 109 1.37 13.70 10.55
CA ARG A 109 2.62 13.92 9.80
C ARG A 109 3.73 12.93 10.13
N GLU A 110 3.71 12.24 11.26
CA GLU A 110 4.79 11.33 11.67
C GLU A 110 4.49 9.85 11.41
N LEU A 111 3.34 9.55 10.81
CA LEU A 111 2.83 8.18 10.76
C LEU A 111 3.07 7.50 9.40
N PRO A 112 3.36 6.18 9.37
CA PRO A 112 3.72 5.47 8.15
C PRO A 112 2.54 5.01 7.29
N PHE A 113 2.38 5.54 6.09
CA PHE A 113 1.27 5.21 5.20
C PHE A 113 1.77 4.61 3.90
N ILE A 114 0.90 3.83 3.25
CA ILE A 114 1.17 3.28 1.91
C ILE A 114 0.37 4.07 0.89
N ILE A 115 1.01 4.44 -0.21
CA ILE A 115 0.33 4.98 -1.40
C ILE A 115 0.38 3.96 -2.53
N SER A 116 -0.67 3.95 -3.34
CA SER A 116 -0.61 3.35 -4.67
C SER A 116 0.06 4.35 -5.63
N ARG A 117 1.14 3.94 -6.29
CA ARG A 117 1.77 4.64 -7.41
C ARG A 117 1.00 4.32 -8.70
N PHE A 118 0.87 5.32 -9.57
CA PHE A 118 0.23 5.23 -10.89
C PHE A 118 1.17 4.69 -11.96
#